data_AF-A0A9P7GYZ3-F1
#
_entry.id   AF-A0A9P7GYZ3-F1
#
_cell.length_a   1.000
_cell.length_b   1.000
_cell.length_c   1.000
_cell.angle_alpha   90.00
_cell.angle_beta   90.00
_cell.angle_gamma   90.00
#
_symmetry.space_group_name_H-M   'P 1'
#
loop_
_entity.id
_entity.type
_entity.pdbx_description
1 polymer ?
#
loop_
_entity_poly.entity_id
_entity_poly.type
_entity_poly.pdbx_seq_one_letter_code
_entity_poly.pdbx_strand_id
1 'polypeptide(L)'
;MARISPLLRKRLLFAAKAAGGASVAGAGTFHLVTRKCYFEPFGPENGKSLFEHPLLKQINPWNKPVSHDSCVREVPFEKLQPTLIEDARNGGTQLIERFIAGMWGGFGYAIQRKIMTFTKDDVNKSDVWDKKDLLQCTYEPGTFFTNHFLVLSKTPTCITMRGCFNPHQSPPVPTDIDNIVELHAELDEVRKVAVLKLRVITFDGRQEASDKEDPFGGVGGWLHKRYSSLLVESGARNCLG
;
A
#
# COMPACT_ATOMS: atom_id res chain seq x y z
N MET A 1 -51.14 -11.69 -9.30
CA MET A 1 -49.83 -11.18 -9.79
C MET A 1 -49.97 -9.71 -10.12
N ALA A 2 -49.36 -8.81 -9.34
CA ALA A 2 -49.48 -7.37 -9.55
C ALA A 2 -48.73 -6.94 -10.81
N ARG A 3 -49.42 -6.31 -11.77
CA ARG A 3 -48.82 -5.76 -12.99
C ARG A 3 -48.02 -4.50 -12.64
N ILE A 4 -46.70 -4.58 -12.77
CA ILE A 4 -45.79 -3.44 -12.60
C ILE A 4 -46.10 -2.38 -13.68
N SER A 5 -46.27 -1.12 -13.26
CA SER A 5 -46.64 -0.04 -14.17
C SER A 5 -45.54 0.23 -15.22
N PRO A 6 -45.89 0.60 -16.46
CA PRO A 6 -44.92 0.83 -17.54
C PRO A 6 -43.91 1.96 -17.25
N LEU A 7 -44.30 2.93 -16.43
CA LEU A 7 -43.41 3.99 -15.92
C LEU A 7 -42.36 3.46 -14.93
N LEU A 8 -42.76 2.55 -14.03
CA LEU A 8 -41.83 1.92 -13.09
C LEU A 8 -40.85 1.01 -13.83
N ARG A 9 -41.32 0.29 -14.86
CA ARG A 9 -40.48 -0.54 -15.74
C ARG A 9 -39.45 0.30 -16.52
N LYS A 10 -39.83 1.46 -17.06
CA LYS A 10 -38.90 2.39 -17.72
C LYS A 10 -37.85 2.95 -16.76
N ARG A 11 -38.25 3.33 -15.53
CA ARG A 11 -37.32 3.83 -14.49
C ARG A 11 -36.34 2.75 -14.03
N LEU A 12 -36.79 1.51 -13.84
CA LEU A 12 -35.93 0.37 -13.50
C LEU A 12 -34.94 0.04 -14.62
N LEU A 13 -35.36 0.08 -15.88
CA LEU A 13 -34.47 -0.12 -17.03
C LEU A 13 -33.43 1.00 -17.17
N PHE A 14 -33.80 2.25 -16.85
CA PHE A 14 -32.86 3.37 -16.86
C PHE A 14 -31.84 3.26 -15.72
N ALA A 15 -32.27 2.88 -14.51
CA ALA A 15 -31.40 2.63 -13.38
C ALA A 15 -30.45 1.46 -13.62
N ALA A 16 -30.92 0.36 -14.22
CA ALA A 16 -30.09 -0.79 -14.58
C ALA A 16 -29.04 -0.44 -15.66
N LYS A 17 -29.39 0.39 -16.65
CA LYS A 17 -28.45 0.89 -17.67
C LYS A 17 -27.41 1.85 -17.08
N ALA A 18 -27.82 2.73 -16.17
CA ALA A 18 -26.90 3.63 -15.47
C ALA A 18 -25.94 2.87 -14.54
N ALA A 19 -26.42 1.84 -13.83
CA ALA A 19 -25.61 0.99 -12.96
C ALA A 19 -24.61 0.13 -13.75
N GLY A 20 -25.01 -0.41 -14.92
CA GLY A 20 -24.12 -1.17 -15.80
C GLY A 20 -23.02 -0.32 -16.46
N GLY A 21 -23.30 0.95 -16.77
CA GLY A 21 -22.31 1.90 -17.28
C GLY A 21 -21.29 2.34 -16.21
N ALA A 22 -21.74 2.53 -14.97
CA ALA A 22 -20.89 2.99 -13.86
C ALA A 22 -19.87 1.92 -13.40
N SER A 23 -20.23 0.63 -13.41
CA SER A 23 -19.31 -0.45 -13.02
C SER A 23 -18.20 -0.67 -14.05
N VAL A 24 -18.53 -0.61 -15.34
CA VAL A 24 -17.54 -0.73 -16.44
C VAL A 24 -16.65 0.52 -16.51
N ALA A 25 -17.21 1.72 -16.35
CA ALA A 25 -16.42 2.96 -16.31
C ALA A 25 -15.47 3.00 -15.09
N GLY A 26 -15.92 2.53 -13.93
CA GLY A 26 -15.09 2.41 -12.73
C GLY A 26 -13.96 1.41 -12.90
N ALA A 27 -14.25 0.20 -13.40
CA ALA A 27 -13.24 -0.82 -13.68
C ALA A 27 -12.26 -0.40 -14.77
N GLY A 28 -12.74 0.23 -15.84
CA GLY A 28 -11.92 0.78 -16.92
C GLY A 28 -11.01 1.90 -16.45
N THR A 29 -11.52 2.84 -15.65
CA THR A 29 -10.71 3.91 -15.04
C THR A 29 -9.64 3.34 -14.12
N PHE A 30 -10.01 2.40 -13.25
CA PHE A 30 -9.06 1.71 -12.38
C PHE A 30 -7.94 1.04 -13.18
N HIS A 31 -8.30 0.26 -14.20
CA HIS A 31 -7.32 -0.41 -15.05
C HIS A 31 -6.40 0.60 -15.74
N LEU A 32 -6.94 1.66 -16.34
CA LEU A 32 -6.13 2.70 -16.99
C LEU A 32 -5.16 3.39 -16.03
N VAL A 33 -5.58 3.61 -14.79
CA VAL A 33 -4.74 4.19 -13.73
C VAL A 33 -3.61 3.21 -13.37
N THR A 34 -3.93 1.96 -13.07
CA THR A 34 -2.95 1.02 -12.48
C THR A 34 -2.24 0.11 -13.49
N ARG A 35 -2.55 0.19 -14.80
CA ARG A 35 -2.00 -0.73 -15.84
C ARG A 35 -0.48 -0.77 -15.95
N LYS A 36 0.21 0.21 -15.39
CA LYS A 36 1.67 0.29 -15.40
C LYS A 36 2.32 -0.42 -14.20
N CYS A 37 1.51 -0.90 -13.26
CA CYS A 37 1.96 -1.73 -12.15
C CYS A 37 1.88 -3.21 -12.52
N TYR A 38 2.80 -4.00 -12.01
CA TYR A 38 2.80 -5.46 -12.15
C TYR A 38 3.28 -6.11 -10.84
N PHE A 39 3.10 -7.43 -10.71
CA PHE A 39 3.60 -8.18 -9.57
C PHE A 39 4.75 -9.08 -10.00
N GLU A 40 5.91 -8.92 -9.36
CA GLU A 40 7.05 -9.82 -9.55
C GLU A 40 6.92 -11.04 -8.61
N PRO A 41 7.52 -12.20 -8.95
CA PRO A 41 7.67 -13.29 -8.01
C PRO A 41 8.33 -12.79 -6.72
N PHE A 42 7.76 -13.14 -5.57
CA PHE A 42 8.24 -12.70 -4.26
C PHE A 42 8.06 -13.83 -3.26
N GLY A 43 9.09 -14.11 -2.47
CA GLY A 43 9.12 -15.19 -1.50
C GLY A 43 10.42 -15.17 -0.67
N PRO A 44 10.68 -16.18 0.16
CA PRO A 44 11.83 -16.20 1.07
C PRO A 44 13.19 -16.00 0.38
N GLU A 45 13.35 -16.52 -0.83
CA GLU A 45 14.62 -16.46 -1.58
C GLU A 45 15.00 -15.03 -2.01
N ASN A 46 14.01 -14.20 -2.37
CA ASN A 46 14.24 -12.84 -2.89
C ASN A 46 13.65 -11.73 -1.99
N GLY A 47 13.12 -12.12 -0.82
CA GLY A 47 12.53 -11.24 0.19
C GLY A 47 13.12 -11.41 1.58
N LYS A 48 14.32 -11.98 1.70
CA LYS A 48 14.96 -12.35 2.97
C LYS A 48 14.87 -11.27 4.06
N SER A 49 15.03 -9.99 3.70
CA SER A 49 14.93 -8.86 4.63
C SER A 49 13.59 -8.76 5.36
N LEU A 50 12.48 -9.13 4.70
CA LEU A 50 11.16 -9.20 5.29
C LEU A 50 10.90 -10.54 6.01
N PHE A 51 11.21 -11.68 5.36
CA PHE A 51 10.92 -13.02 5.90
C PHE A 51 11.76 -13.37 7.13
N GLU A 52 12.95 -12.78 7.28
CA GLU A 52 13.82 -12.98 8.43
C GLU A 52 13.82 -11.79 9.40
N HIS A 53 12.95 -10.79 9.17
CA HIS A 53 12.90 -9.60 10.00
C HIS A 53 12.63 -9.96 11.47
N PRO A 54 13.41 -9.46 12.45
CA PRO A 54 13.25 -9.83 13.86
C PRO A 54 11.83 -9.58 14.40
N LEU A 55 11.21 -8.48 13.98
CA LEU A 55 9.83 -8.17 14.36
C LEU A 55 8.84 -9.27 13.94
N LEU A 56 9.04 -9.93 12.79
CA LEU A 56 8.12 -10.96 12.31
C LEU A 56 8.01 -12.11 13.32
N LYS A 57 9.13 -12.53 13.91
CA LYS A 57 9.15 -13.56 14.95
C LYS A 57 8.42 -13.12 16.22
N GLN A 58 8.47 -11.83 16.54
CA GLN A 58 7.80 -11.28 17.71
C GLN A 58 6.28 -11.19 17.53
N ILE A 59 5.81 -10.75 16.36
CA ILE A 59 4.38 -10.52 16.08
C ILE A 59 3.69 -11.71 15.41
N ASN A 60 4.44 -12.73 15.00
CA ASN A 60 3.95 -14.04 14.55
C ASN A 60 4.66 -15.19 15.29
N PRO A 61 4.55 -15.28 16.63
CA PRO A 61 5.31 -16.26 17.42
C PRO A 61 4.86 -17.70 17.19
N TRP A 62 3.66 -17.92 16.62
CA TRP A 62 3.13 -19.24 16.28
C TRP A 62 3.41 -19.66 14.84
N ASN A 63 4.22 -18.90 14.10
CA ASN A 63 4.58 -19.18 12.71
C ASN A 63 3.35 -19.43 11.81
N LYS A 64 2.34 -18.57 11.97
CA LYS A 64 1.13 -18.61 11.15
C LYS A 64 1.47 -18.36 9.69
N PRO A 65 0.75 -19.01 8.74
CA PRO A 65 0.95 -18.80 7.32
C PRO A 65 0.86 -17.32 6.96
N VAL A 66 1.63 -16.92 5.95
CA VAL A 66 1.68 -15.53 5.49
C VAL A 66 1.25 -15.43 4.04
N SER A 67 0.57 -14.35 3.69
CA SER A 67 0.35 -13.91 2.32
C SER A 67 1.44 -12.90 1.97
N HIS A 68 1.98 -12.95 0.76
CA HIS A 68 3.04 -12.04 0.36
C HIS A 68 2.95 -11.65 -1.11
N ASP A 69 3.26 -10.39 -1.41
CA ASP A 69 3.35 -9.89 -2.78
C ASP A 69 4.36 -8.74 -2.93
N SER A 70 4.81 -8.52 -4.17
CA SER A 70 5.72 -7.43 -4.56
C SER A 70 5.13 -6.70 -5.77
N CYS A 71 4.50 -5.57 -5.52
CA CYS A 71 3.94 -4.70 -6.56
C CYS A 71 5.00 -3.71 -7.05
N VAL A 72 5.24 -3.68 -8.35
CA VAL A 72 6.32 -2.91 -8.99
C VAL A 72 5.78 -1.92 -10.00
N ARG A 73 6.42 -0.76 -10.08
CA ARG A 73 6.17 0.30 -11.06
C ARG A 73 7.48 0.90 -11.53
N GLU A 74 7.75 0.78 -12.83
CA GLU A 74 8.98 1.31 -13.44
C GLU A 74 8.76 2.65 -14.13
N VAL A 75 9.41 3.70 -13.66
CA VAL A 75 9.26 5.05 -14.20
C VAL A 75 10.48 5.43 -15.03
N PRO A 76 10.35 5.68 -16.34
CA PRO A 76 11.46 6.17 -17.16
C PRO A 76 12.05 7.46 -16.60
N PHE A 77 13.37 7.60 -16.67
CA PHE A 77 14.09 8.80 -16.18
C PHE A 77 13.56 10.09 -16.82
N GLU A 78 13.20 10.05 -18.10
CA GLU A 78 12.58 11.16 -18.84
C GLU A 78 11.25 11.66 -18.24
N LYS A 79 10.60 10.89 -17.36
CA LYS A 79 9.33 11.28 -16.70
C LYS A 79 9.50 11.60 -15.22
N LEU A 80 10.66 11.31 -14.65
CA LEU A 80 10.95 11.62 -13.25
C LEU A 80 11.38 13.09 -13.13
N GLN A 81 11.14 13.66 -11.96
CA GLN A 81 11.76 14.93 -11.60
C GLN A 81 13.29 14.78 -11.64
N PRO A 82 14.02 15.60 -12.43
CA PRO A 82 15.47 15.46 -12.57
C PRO A 82 16.22 15.53 -11.24
N THR A 83 15.76 16.38 -10.32
CA THR A 83 16.31 16.54 -8.97
C THR A 83 16.28 15.25 -8.15
N LEU A 84 15.26 14.40 -8.33
CA LEU A 84 15.18 13.10 -7.64
C LEU A 84 16.22 12.11 -8.18
N ILE A 85 16.54 12.16 -9.47
CA ILE A 85 17.57 11.31 -10.08
C ILE A 85 18.94 11.75 -9.59
N GLU A 86 19.22 13.05 -9.60
CA GLU A 86 20.48 13.63 -9.13
C GLU A 86 20.71 13.33 -7.65
N ASP A 87 19.69 13.53 -6.81
CA ASP A 87 19.74 13.20 -5.39
C ASP A 87 20.02 11.71 -5.15
N ALA A 88 19.29 10.81 -5.80
CA ALA A 88 19.47 9.38 -5.65
C ALA A 88 20.86 8.91 -6.10
N ARG A 89 21.43 9.48 -7.18
CA ARG A 89 22.81 9.19 -7.61
C ARG A 89 23.86 9.63 -6.58
N ASN A 90 23.55 10.68 -5.82
CA ASN A 90 24.40 11.18 -4.75
C ASN A 90 24.13 10.48 -3.40
N GLY A 91 23.31 9.44 -3.37
CA GLY A 91 22.96 8.69 -2.16
C GLY A 91 21.92 9.37 -1.26
N GLY A 92 21.18 10.35 -1.78
CA GLY A 92 20.10 11.01 -1.07
C GLY A 92 18.82 10.17 -0.99
N THR A 93 17.88 10.61 -0.16
CA THR A 93 16.64 9.90 0.20
C THR A 93 15.40 10.45 -0.50
N GLN A 94 15.52 11.50 -1.32
CA GLN A 94 14.35 12.22 -1.83
C GLN A 94 13.47 11.33 -2.70
N LEU A 95 14.05 10.39 -3.46
CA LEU A 95 13.27 9.49 -4.31
C LEU A 95 12.36 8.56 -3.48
N ILE A 96 12.90 7.92 -2.43
CA ILE A 96 12.11 7.01 -1.58
C ILE A 96 11.09 7.80 -0.74
N GLU A 97 11.47 8.97 -0.21
CA GLU A 97 10.58 9.87 0.52
C GLU A 97 9.42 10.35 -0.35
N ARG A 98 9.71 10.77 -1.59
CA ARG A 98 8.67 11.22 -2.51
C ARG A 98 7.73 10.09 -2.90
N PHE A 99 8.27 8.88 -3.06
CA PHE A 99 7.47 7.70 -3.36
C PHE A 99 6.49 7.36 -2.22
N ILE A 100 6.96 7.21 -0.98
CA ILE A 100 6.10 6.94 0.19
C ILE A 100 5.11 8.10 0.42
N ALA A 101 5.56 9.35 0.35
CA ALA A 101 4.67 10.52 0.47
C ALA A 101 3.49 10.45 -0.52
N GLY A 102 3.75 10.02 -1.76
CA GLY A 102 2.72 9.87 -2.79
C GLY A 102 1.75 8.72 -2.57
N MET A 103 2.22 7.61 -2.00
CA MET A 103 1.39 6.45 -1.73
C MET A 103 0.39 6.76 -0.60
N TRP A 104 0.83 7.33 0.53
CA TRP A 104 -0.02 7.59 1.71
C TRP A 104 -0.65 8.99 1.74
N GLY A 105 0.01 10.00 1.17
CA GLY A 105 -0.55 11.36 1.00
C GLY A 105 -1.38 11.52 -0.27
N GLY A 106 -1.18 10.67 -1.28
CA GLY A 106 -1.86 10.79 -2.57
C GLY A 106 -3.28 10.24 -2.62
N PHE A 107 -3.75 9.97 -3.84
CA PHE A 107 -5.12 9.53 -4.10
C PHE A 107 -5.34 8.06 -3.77
N GLY A 108 -4.30 7.22 -3.84
CA GLY A 108 -4.43 5.79 -3.58
C GLY A 108 -4.88 5.48 -2.15
N TYR A 109 -4.36 6.22 -1.18
CA TYR A 109 -4.72 6.08 0.24
C TYR A 109 -5.84 7.02 0.70
N ALA A 110 -6.43 7.85 -0.18
CA ALA A 110 -7.32 8.93 0.24
C ALA A 110 -8.59 8.45 0.97
N ILE A 111 -9.19 7.35 0.52
CA ILE A 111 -10.37 6.77 1.16
C ILE A 111 -10.00 6.13 2.49
N GLN A 112 -8.94 5.29 2.52
CA GLN A 112 -8.49 4.66 3.76
C GLN A 112 -8.06 5.71 4.79
N ARG A 113 -7.32 6.75 4.39
CA ARG A 113 -6.95 7.88 5.28
C ARG A 113 -8.16 8.50 5.96
N LYS A 114 -9.25 8.73 5.22
CA LYS A 114 -10.49 9.27 5.79
C LYS A 114 -11.14 8.29 6.77
N ILE A 115 -11.15 7.00 6.45
CA ILE A 115 -11.65 5.96 7.36
C ILE A 115 -10.80 5.91 8.64
N MET A 116 -9.48 5.98 8.54
CA MET A 116 -8.59 5.95 9.70
C MET A 116 -8.83 7.13 10.65
N THR A 117 -9.40 8.24 10.21
CA THR A 117 -9.72 9.35 11.14
C THR A 117 -10.73 8.98 12.22
N PHE A 118 -11.54 7.92 12.01
CA PHE A 118 -12.46 7.40 13.02
C PHE A 118 -11.76 6.64 14.15
N THR A 119 -10.46 6.31 14.00
CA THR A 119 -9.68 5.64 15.04
C THR A 119 -8.82 6.62 15.85
N LYS A 120 -9.02 7.93 15.68
CA LYS A 120 -8.28 8.95 16.41
C LYS A 120 -8.62 8.91 17.89
N ASP A 121 -7.60 8.89 18.73
CA ASP A 121 -7.70 8.98 20.18
C ASP A 121 -6.50 9.74 20.78
N ASP A 122 -6.40 9.77 22.11
CA ASP A 122 -5.33 10.46 22.82
C ASP A 122 -3.94 9.83 22.63
N VAL A 123 -3.87 8.53 22.29
CA VAL A 123 -2.61 7.79 22.10
C VAL A 123 -1.99 8.12 20.75
N ASN A 124 -2.81 8.24 19.71
CA ASN A 124 -2.35 8.44 18.32
C ASN A 124 -2.54 9.88 17.80
N LYS A 125 -2.87 10.83 18.67
CA LYS A 125 -3.08 12.24 18.28
C LYS A 125 -1.87 12.90 17.61
N SER A 126 -0.66 12.41 17.90
CA SER A 126 0.60 12.92 17.34
C SER A 126 1.03 12.23 16.04
N ASP A 127 0.29 11.24 15.57
CA ASP A 127 0.56 10.60 14.28
C ASP A 127 0.47 11.61 13.13
N VAL A 128 1.11 11.30 12.01
CA VAL A 128 0.89 12.06 10.77
C VAL A 128 -0.45 11.65 10.18
N TRP A 129 -1.38 12.61 10.07
CA TRP A 129 -2.78 12.33 9.68
C TRP A 129 -3.16 12.93 8.33
N ASP A 130 -2.88 14.22 8.17
CA ASP A 130 -3.47 14.98 7.08
C ASP A 130 -2.67 14.81 5.80
N LYS A 131 -3.38 14.95 4.67
CA LYS A 131 -2.78 14.82 3.33
C LYS A 131 -1.51 15.67 3.18
N LYS A 132 -1.55 16.92 3.64
CA LYS A 132 -0.43 17.85 3.53
C LYS A 132 0.78 17.33 4.29
N ASP A 133 0.58 16.90 5.52
CA ASP A 133 1.67 16.46 6.39
C ASP A 133 2.25 15.12 5.93
N LEU A 134 1.42 14.20 5.44
CA LEU A 134 1.90 12.96 4.79
C LEU A 134 2.75 13.27 3.54
N LEU A 135 2.39 14.29 2.77
CA LEU A 135 3.15 14.68 1.58
C LEU A 135 4.48 15.41 1.90
N GLN A 136 4.62 15.91 3.13
CA GLN A 136 5.79 16.65 3.61
C GLN A 136 6.65 15.84 4.61
N CYS A 137 6.15 14.69 5.05
CA CYS A 137 6.85 13.82 5.99
C CYS A 137 8.09 13.21 5.34
N THR A 138 9.20 13.18 6.07
CA THR A 138 10.43 12.48 5.65
C THR A 138 10.42 11.01 6.06
N TYR A 139 9.42 10.57 6.84
CA TYR A 139 9.23 9.18 7.28
C TYR A 139 10.47 8.61 7.99
N GLU A 140 10.97 9.32 9.00
CA GLU A 140 12.07 8.82 9.84
C GLU A 140 11.62 7.60 10.68
N PRO A 141 12.55 6.71 11.08
CA PRO A 141 12.26 5.65 12.04
C PRO A 141 11.56 6.17 13.29
N GLY A 142 10.50 5.49 13.73
CA GLY A 142 9.62 5.95 14.82
C GLY A 142 8.47 6.85 14.38
N THR A 143 8.36 7.20 13.10
CA THR A 143 7.19 7.93 12.59
C THR A 143 5.97 7.02 12.61
N PHE A 144 4.95 7.42 13.37
CA PHE A 144 3.61 6.85 13.31
C PHE A 144 2.73 7.67 12.38
N PHE A 145 1.91 6.99 11.59
CA PHE A 145 0.97 7.68 10.71
C PHE A 145 -0.34 6.94 10.57
N THR A 146 -1.42 7.72 10.63
CA THR A 146 -2.80 7.30 10.44
C THR A 146 -3.26 6.16 11.36
N ASN A 147 -2.63 6.00 12.54
CA ASN A 147 -2.85 4.89 13.48
C ASN A 147 -2.79 3.49 12.83
N HIS A 148 -2.05 3.39 11.73
CA HIS A 148 -1.98 2.16 10.95
C HIS A 148 -0.55 1.70 10.66
N PHE A 149 0.40 2.64 10.64
CA PHE A 149 1.76 2.33 10.26
C PHE A 149 2.76 2.93 11.23
N LEU A 150 3.87 2.20 11.41
CA LEU A 150 5.06 2.63 12.12
C LEU A 150 6.27 2.40 11.21
N VAL A 151 7.04 3.45 10.94
CA VAL A 151 8.33 3.33 10.26
C VAL A 151 9.34 2.66 11.20
N LEU A 152 9.94 1.55 10.76
CA LEU A 152 10.91 0.77 11.52
C LEU A 152 12.35 1.17 11.15
N SER A 153 12.62 1.38 9.86
CA SER A 153 13.95 1.72 9.37
C SER A 153 13.85 2.47 8.04
N LYS A 154 14.91 3.21 7.70
CA LYS A 154 15.03 3.98 6.47
C LYS A 154 16.48 3.97 5.98
N THR A 155 16.64 3.79 4.68
CA THR A 155 17.87 3.98 3.91
C THR A 155 17.55 4.84 2.67
N PRO A 156 18.55 5.29 1.89
CA PRO A 156 18.31 6.03 0.64
C PRO A 156 17.39 5.33 -0.36
N THR A 157 17.33 3.99 -0.35
CA THR A 157 16.56 3.21 -1.32
C THR A 157 15.45 2.36 -0.70
N CYS A 158 15.40 2.22 0.63
CA CYS A 158 14.44 1.34 1.29
C CYS A 158 13.83 1.97 2.56
N ILE A 159 12.52 1.83 2.73
CA ILE A 159 11.83 2.09 4.00
C ILE A 159 11.12 0.82 4.43
N THR A 160 11.41 0.33 5.64
CA THR A 160 10.69 -0.78 6.26
C THR A 160 9.69 -0.24 7.28
N MET A 161 8.47 -0.76 7.29
CA MET A 161 7.41 -0.36 8.22
C MET A 161 6.60 -1.55 8.70
N ARG A 162 6.02 -1.44 9.90
CA ARG A 162 4.94 -2.32 10.36
C ARG A 162 3.61 -1.68 9.98
N GLY A 163 2.67 -2.46 9.47
CA GLY A 163 1.30 -2.04 9.23
C GLY A 163 0.31 -2.88 10.04
N CYS A 164 -0.36 -2.30 11.02
CA CYS A 164 -1.39 -2.98 11.82
C CYS A 164 -2.35 -1.95 12.41
N PHE A 165 -3.50 -2.39 12.93
CA PHE A 165 -4.33 -1.49 13.73
C PHE A 165 -3.67 -1.22 15.08
N ASN A 166 -3.55 0.06 15.45
CA ASN A 166 -2.94 0.49 16.72
C ASN A 166 -1.48 0.03 16.89
N PRO A 167 -0.54 0.56 16.07
CA PRO A 167 0.87 0.18 16.11
C PRO A 167 1.63 0.68 17.36
N HIS A 168 1.01 1.49 18.23
CA HIS A 168 1.62 2.10 19.42
C HIS A 168 1.89 1.11 20.58
N GLN A 169 1.54 -0.15 20.41
CA GLN A 169 1.81 -1.21 21.38
C GLN A 169 3.32 -1.38 21.62
N SER A 170 3.73 -1.24 22.88
CA SER A 170 5.12 -1.43 23.31
C SER A 170 5.18 -2.36 24.54
N PRO A 171 5.70 -3.59 24.40
CA PRO A 171 6.23 -4.19 23.17
C PRO A 171 5.12 -4.46 22.13
N PRO A 172 5.47 -4.54 20.83
CA PRO A 172 4.59 -5.08 19.79
C PRO A 172 4.00 -6.43 20.18
N VAL A 173 2.69 -6.58 20.04
CA VAL A 173 1.97 -7.85 20.25
C VAL A 173 1.32 -8.35 18.96
N PRO A 174 1.08 -9.66 18.81
CA PRO A 174 0.37 -10.21 17.66
C PRO A 174 -1.05 -9.66 17.50
N THR A 175 -1.48 -9.44 16.26
CA THR A 175 -2.80 -8.89 15.92
C THR A 175 -3.48 -9.71 14.81
N ASP A 176 -4.78 -9.49 14.60
CA ASP A 176 -5.59 -10.22 13.62
C ASP A 176 -5.25 -9.89 12.16
N ILE A 177 -4.70 -8.70 11.91
CA ILE A 177 -4.15 -8.30 10.62
C ILE A 177 -2.87 -7.50 10.88
N ASP A 178 -1.73 -8.14 10.64
CA ASP A 178 -0.41 -7.54 10.76
C ASP A 178 0.32 -7.58 9.43
N ASN A 179 1.19 -6.60 9.23
CA ASN A 179 1.98 -6.46 8.02
C ASN A 179 3.41 -6.06 8.36
N ILE A 180 4.38 -6.65 7.67
CA ILE A 180 5.69 -6.04 7.49
C ILE A 180 5.84 -5.66 6.03
N VAL A 181 6.16 -4.40 5.80
CA VAL A 181 6.17 -3.77 4.49
C VAL A 181 7.55 -3.18 4.22
N GLU A 182 8.05 -3.37 3.01
CA GLU A 182 9.21 -2.66 2.48
C GLU A 182 8.82 -1.88 1.24
N LEU A 183 9.22 -0.62 1.21
CA LEU A 183 9.20 0.19 0.00
C LEU A 183 10.61 0.27 -0.54
N HIS A 184 10.75 0.04 -1.84
CA HIS A 184 12.01 0.20 -2.54
C HIS A 184 11.89 1.27 -3.61
N ALA A 185 12.90 2.10 -3.75
CA ALA A 185 13.02 3.07 -4.82
C ALA A 185 14.46 3.10 -5.32
N GLU A 186 14.72 2.40 -6.42
CA GLU A 186 16.06 2.16 -6.94
C GLU A 186 16.18 2.68 -8.37
N LEU A 187 17.36 3.19 -8.74
CA LEU A 187 17.67 3.56 -10.11
C LEU A 187 18.27 2.36 -10.86
N ASP A 188 17.67 2.02 -12.00
CA ASP A 188 18.26 1.12 -12.98
C ASP A 188 18.91 1.95 -14.09
N GLU A 189 20.22 2.15 -13.98
CA GLU A 189 20.98 2.98 -14.91
C GLU A 189 21.12 2.38 -16.31
N VAL A 190 20.99 1.06 -16.45
CA VAL A 190 21.08 0.38 -17.75
C VAL A 190 19.77 0.57 -18.51
N ARG A 191 18.64 0.32 -17.85
CA ARG A 191 17.30 0.46 -18.43
C ARG A 191 16.79 1.90 -18.40
N LYS A 192 17.48 2.82 -17.71
CA LYS A 192 17.11 4.22 -17.53
C LYS A 192 15.70 4.40 -16.94
N VAL A 193 15.41 3.60 -15.92
CA VAL A 193 14.14 3.62 -15.17
C VAL A 193 14.40 3.67 -13.66
N ALA A 194 13.54 4.34 -12.90
CA ALA A 194 13.44 4.09 -11.46
C ALA A 194 12.47 2.93 -11.23
N VAL A 195 12.90 1.94 -10.45
CA VAL A 195 12.10 0.78 -10.06
C VAL A 195 11.53 1.04 -8.67
N LEU A 196 10.23 1.28 -8.61
CA LEU A 196 9.51 1.56 -7.37
C LEU A 196 8.72 0.31 -6.95
N LYS A 197 8.91 -0.16 -5.72
CA LYS A 197 8.30 -1.42 -5.24
C LYS A 197 7.60 -1.24 -3.90
N LEU A 198 6.48 -1.94 -3.75
CA LEU A 198 5.82 -2.21 -2.48
C LEU A 198 5.86 -3.73 -2.27
N ARG A 199 6.64 -4.16 -1.27
CA ARG A 199 6.72 -5.56 -0.83
C ARG A 199 6.00 -5.70 0.49
N VAL A 200 5.15 -6.70 0.61
CA VAL A 200 4.31 -6.89 1.80
C VAL A 200 4.31 -8.36 2.19
N ILE A 201 4.43 -8.60 3.49
CA ILE A 201 4.04 -9.84 4.16
C ILE A 201 2.86 -9.50 5.07
N THR A 202 1.72 -10.17 4.89
CA THR A 202 0.51 -10.01 5.69
C THR A 202 0.12 -11.34 6.33
N PHE A 203 -0.31 -11.31 7.59
CA PHE A 203 -0.74 -12.49 8.33
C PHE A 203 -1.70 -12.13 9.48
N ASP A 204 -2.43 -13.13 9.95
CA ASP A 204 -3.09 -13.08 11.27
C ASP A 204 -2.11 -13.69 12.27
N GLY A 205 -1.57 -12.85 13.16
CA GLY A 205 -0.54 -13.24 14.11
C GLY A 205 -1.09 -13.92 15.35
N ARG A 206 -2.41 -14.03 15.54
CA ARG A 206 -3.01 -14.57 16.76
C ARG A 206 -2.88 -16.07 16.84
N GLN A 207 -2.96 -16.61 18.06
CA GLN A 207 -2.83 -18.05 18.29
C GLN A 207 -3.97 -18.84 17.62
N GLU A 208 -5.18 -18.32 17.67
CA GLU A 208 -6.40 -18.91 17.11
C GLU A 208 -6.53 -18.75 15.59
N ALA A 209 -5.57 -18.08 14.94
CA ALA A 209 -5.58 -17.88 13.50
C ALA A 209 -5.55 -19.22 12.74
N SER A 210 -6.16 -19.23 11.57
CA SER A 210 -6.19 -20.39 10.68
C SER A 210 -4.79 -20.78 10.20
N ASP A 211 -4.50 -22.08 10.19
CA ASP A 211 -3.24 -22.63 9.64
C ASP A 211 -3.34 -22.92 8.12
N LYS A 212 -4.42 -22.47 7.47
CA LYS A 212 -4.54 -22.54 6.00
C LYS A 212 -3.48 -21.67 5.33
N GLU A 213 -2.81 -22.25 4.33
CA GLU A 213 -1.90 -21.51 3.45
C GLU A 213 -2.61 -20.33 2.79
N ASP A 214 -1.90 -19.21 2.63
CA ASP A 214 -2.38 -17.94 2.07
C ASP A 214 -3.65 -17.42 2.81
N PRO A 215 -3.51 -16.90 4.05
CA PRO A 215 -4.65 -16.48 4.88
C PRO A 215 -5.49 -15.37 4.23
N PHE A 216 -4.87 -14.58 3.35
CA PHE A 216 -5.56 -13.58 2.53
C PHE A 216 -5.72 -14.05 1.09
N GLY A 217 -5.73 -15.34 0.79
CA GLY A 217 -5.95 -15.86 -0.56
C GLY A 217 -7.34 -15.56 -1.13
N GLY A 218 -7.56 -15.97 -2.38
CA GLY A 218 -8.85 -15.81 -3.06
C GLY A 218 -9.24 -14.34 -3.29
N VAL A 219 -10.47 -13.96 -2.91
CA VAL A 219 -11.00 -12.60 -3.15
C VAL A 219 -10.26 -11.55 -2.34
N GLY A 220 -9.86 -11.86 -1.10
CA GLY A 220 -9.11 -10.93 -0.25
C GLY A 220 -7.78 -10.52 -0.89
N GLY A 221 -7.01 -11.48 -1.37
CA GLY A 221 -5.69 -11.26 -1.96
C GLY A 221 -5.78 -10.64 -3.33
N TRP A 222 -6.84 -10.97 -4.07
CA TRP A 222 -7.16 -10.25 -5.30
C TRP A 222 -7.44 -8.77 -5.03
N LEU A 223 -8.26 -8.43 -4.03
CA LEU A 223 -8.55 -7.05 -3.63
C LEU A 223 -7.28 -6.33 -3.13
N HIS A 224 -6.47 -7.00 -2.30
CA HIS A 224 -5.20 -6.48 -1.83
C HIS A 224 -4.29 -6.09 -3.00
N LYS A 225 -4.09 -6.98 -3.98
CA LYS A 225 -3.26 -6.68 -5.16
C LYS A 225 -3.77 -5.50 -5.98
N ARG A 226 -5.09 -5.31 -6.08
CA ARG A 226 -5.67 -4.10 -6.69
C ARG A 226 -5.37 -2.85 -5.88
N TYR A 227 -5.49 -2.95 -4.57
CA TYR A 227 -5.18 -1.84 -3.68
C TYR A 227 -3.69 -1.47 -3.71
N SER A 228 -2.79 -2.43 -3.62
CA SER A 228 -1.34 -2.24 -3.76
C SER A 228 -0.98 -1.57 -5.08
N SER A 229 -1.61 -1.97 -6.20
CA SER A 229 -1.38 -1.31 -7.50
C SER A 229 -1.82 0.16 -7.50
N LEU A 230 -2.90 0.48 -6.80
CA LEU A 230 -3.40 1.86 -6.67
C LEU A 230 -2.45 2.71 -5.81
N LEU A 231 -1.97 2.15 -4.69
CA LEU A 231 -1.00 2.81 -3.83
C LEU A 231 0.30 3.08 -4.59
N VAL A 232 0.90 2.06 -5.19
CA VAL A 232 2.16 2.17 -5.93
C VAL A 232 2.06 3.17 -7.09
N GLU A 233 0.96 3.15 -7.87
CA GLU A 233 0.75 4.16 -8.91
C GLU A 233 0.61 5.57 -8.32
N SER A 234 -0.07 5.73 -7.17
CA SER A 234 -0.16 7.02 -6.48
C SER A 234 1.21 7.53 -6.03
N GLY A 235 2.05 6.64 -5.48
CA GLY A 235 3.44 6.91 -5.16
C GLY A 235 4.24 7.36 -6.37
N ALA A 236 4.22 6.56 -7.43
CA ALA A 236 4.99 6.82 -8.64
C ALA A 236 4.62 8.15 -9.30
N ARG A 237 3.33 8.51 -9.29
CA ARG A 237 2.86 9.81 -9.80
C ARG A 237 3.42 11.01 -9.02
N ASN A 238 3.73 10.84 -7.74
CA ASN A 238 4.30 11.89 -6.92
C ASN A 238 5.79 12.17 -7.24
N CYS A 239 6.46 11.24 -7.90
CA CYS A 239 7.85 11.35 -8.36
C CYS A 239 7.98 11.93 -9.79
N LEU A 240 6.88 12.13 -10.50
CA LEU A 240 6.90 12.62 -11.88
C LEU A 240 7.16 14.13 -11.95
N GLY A 241 7.88 14.54 -13.00
CA GLY A 241 8.20 15.94 -13.31
C GLY A 241 7.20 16.61 -14.24
#